data_AF-A0A954YAK0-F1
#
_entry.id   AF-A0A954YAK0-F1
#
_cell.length_a   1.000
_cell.length_b   1.000
_cell.length_c   1.000
_cell.angle_alpha   90.00
_cell.angle_beta   90.00
_cell.angle_gamma   90.00
#
_symmetry.space_group_name_H-M   'P 1'
#
loop_
_entity.id
_entity.type
_entity.pdbx_description
1 polymer ?
#
loop_
_entity_poly.entity_id
_entity_poly.type
_entity_poly.pdbx_seq_one_letter_code
_entity_poly.pdbx_strand_id
1 'polypeptide(L)'
;MIEVLSLGCPLETAAGYVGCPLEQVRETMRRDEKFAEEVGRAIAGVEVEHMRNLLRASRDDRQWRVSVWWLEAMAPGRYKPRDEDRL
;
A
#
# COMPACT_ATOMS: atom_id res chain seq x y z
N MET A 1 -10.91 12.31 6.95
CA MET A 1 -9.49 11.91 7.05
C MET A 1 -9.31 10.42 6.85
N ILE A 2 -9.86 9.56 7.72
CA ILE A 2 -9.73 8.10 7.60
C ILE A 2 -10.14 7.62 6.20
N GLU A 3 -11.25 8.13 5.66
CA GLU A 3 -11.69 7.82 4.29
C GLU A 3 -10.65 8.18 3.22
N VAL A 4 -9.99 9.33 3.35
CA VAL A 4 -8.95 9.79 2.40
C VAL A 4 -7.71 8.91 2.49
N LEU A 5 -7.34 8.49 3.70
CA LEU A 5 -6.27 7.52 3.91
C LEU A 5 -6.60 6.17 3.30
N SER A 6 -7.85 5.70 3.43
CA SER A 6 -8.33 4.45 2.85
C SER A 6 -8.36 4.45 1.31
N LEU A 7 -8.19 5.61 0.66
CA LEU A 7 -7.99 5.71 -0.78
C LEU A 7 -6.51 5.54 -1.19
N GLY A 8 -5.58 5.47 -0.22
CA GLY A 8 -4.14 5.43 -0.45
C GLY A 8 -3.47 6.79 -0.48
N CYS A 9 -4.18 7.85 -0.10
CA CYS A 9 -3.58 9.16 -0.01
C CYS A 9 -2.62 9.25 1.20
N PRO A 10 -1.50 9.99 1.07
CA PRO A 10 -0.61 10.28 2.20
C PRO A 10 -1.31 11.02 3.34
N LEU A 11 -0.74 10.91 4.55
CA LEU A 11 -1.28 11.57 5.75
C LEU A 11 -1.32 13.09 5.59
N GLU A 12 -0.34 13.68 4.90
CA GLU A 12 -0.26 15.09 4.54
C GLU A 12 -1.49 15.53 3.74
N THR A 13 -1.85 14.76 2.71
CA THR A 13 -3.02 15.02 1.87
C THR A 13 -4.31 14.89 2.67
N ALA A 14 -4.41 13.84 3.51
CA ALA A 14 -5.59 13.62 4.34
C ALA A 14 -5.78 14.72 5.42
N ALA A 15 -4.67 15.23 5.99
CA ALA A 15 -4.66 16.34 6.93
C ALA A 15 -5.09 17.66 6.26
N GLY A 16 -4.51 17.95 5.08
CA GLY A 16 -4.92 19.11 4.27
C GLY A 16 -6.39 19.05 3.85
N TYR A 17 -6.90 17.88 3.47
CA TYR A 17 -8.30 17.68 3.08
C TYR A 17 -9.30 18.02 4.19
N VAL A 18 -8.97 17.71 5.45
CA VAL A 18 -9.83 18.05 6.59
C VAL A 18 -9.52 19.43 7.20
N GLY A 19 -8.56 20.17 6.64
CA GLY A 19 -8.15 21.49 7.14
C GLY A 19 -7.38 21.44 8.46
N CYS A 20 -6.68 20.34 8.77
CA CYS A 20 -5.92 20.19 10.01
C CYS A 20 -4.41 20.23 9.74
N PRO A 21 -3.60 20.95 10.55
CA PRO A 21 -2.14 20.87 10.47
C PRO A 21 -1.65 19.45 10.73
N LEU A 22 -0.71 18.96 9.92
CA LEU A 22 -0.15 17.61 10.05
C LEU A 22 0.38 17.31 11.47
N GLU A 23 1.06 18.27 12.08
CA GLU A 23 1.59 18.12 13.44
C GLU A 23 0.49 17.90 14.49
N GLN A 24 -0.67 18.55 14.32
CA GLN A 24 -1.82 18.34 15.20
C GLN A 24 -2.41 16.94 15.03
N VAL A 25 -2.44 16.41 13.79
CA VAL A 25 -2.86 15.03 13.54
C VAL A 25 -1.91 14.05 14.22
N ARG A 26 -0.59 14.25 14.08
CA ARG A 26 0.44 13.41 14.74
C ARG A 26 0.38 13.49 16.26
N GLU A 27 0.15 14.66 16.84
CA GLU A 27 -0.05 14.83 18.28
C GLU A 27 -1.31 14.08 18.73
N THR A 28 -2.40 14.19 17.97
CA THR A 28 -3.65 13.47 18.28
C THR A 28 -3.42 11.96 18.24
N MET A 29 -2.71 11.43 17.22
CA MET A 29 -2.35 10.02 17.16
C MET A 29 -1.48 9.57 18.35
N ARG A 30 -0.62 10.44 18.89
CA ARG A 30 0.17 10.12 20.09
C ARG A 30 -0.66 10.08 21.37
N ARG A 31 -1.77 10.81 21.44
CA ARG A 31 -2.63 10.92 22.63
C ARG A 31 -3.82 9.98 22.61
N ASP A 32 -4.33 9.66 21.43
CA ASP A 32 -5.49 8.82 21.20
C ASP A 32 -5.05 7.56 20.43
N GLU A 33 -4.84 6.49 21.19
CA GLU A 33 -4.42 5.19 20.66
C GLU A 33 -5.43 4.62 19.67
N LYS A 34 -6.74 4.79 19.93
CA LYS A 34 -7.79 4.31 19.03
C LYS A 34 -7.73 5.03 17.69
N PHE A 35 -7.52 6.35 17.71
CA PHE A 35 -7.35 7.12 16.49
C PHE A 35 -6.09 6.70 15.72
N ALA A 36 -4.99 6.44 16.43
CA ALA A 36 -3.76 5.94 15.81
C ALA A 36 -3.97 4.57 15.14
N GLU A 37 -4.70 3.66 15.78
CA GLU A 37 -5.07 2.36 15.20
C GLU A 37 -5.96 2.51 13.96
N GLU A 38 -6.93 3.42 13.97
CA GLU A 38 -7.78 3.70 12.82
C GLU A 38 -6.99 4.24 11.63
N VAL A 39 -6.07 5.18 11.87
CA VAL A 39 -5.15 5.69 10.85
C VAL A 39 -4.25 4.58 10.32
N GLY A 40 -3.64 3.79 11.21
CA GLY A 40 -2.78 2.66 10.84
C GLY A 40 -3.51 1.61 10.00
N ARG A 41 -4.74 1.25 10.39
CA ARG A 41 -5.60 0.32 9.62
C ARG A 41 -5.98 0.87 8.25
N ALA A 42 -6.30 2.16 8.16
CA ALA A 42 -6.64 2.79 6.88
C ALA A 42 -5.47 2.74 5.90
N ILE A 43 -4.27 3.10 6.36
CA ILE A 43 -3.05 3.08 5.54
C ILE A 43 -2.69 1.64 5.14
N ALA A 44 -2.64 0.72 6.08
CA ALA A 44 -2.31 -0.68 5.79
C ALA A 44 -3.40 -1.37 4.92
N GLY A 45 -4.66 -0.99 5.10
CA GLY A 45 -5.78 -1.54 4.35
C GLY A 45 -5.68 -1.30 2.84
N VAL A 46 -5.08 -0.18 2.43
CA VAL A 46 -4.85 0.16 1.02
C VAL A 46 -3.88 -0.83 0.38
N GLU A 47 -2.75 -1.11 1.03
CA GLU A 47 -1.77 -2.08 0.54
C GLU A 47 -2.41 -3.46 0.41
N VAL A 48 -3.19 -3.87 1.42
CA VAL A 48 -3.93 -5.14 1.38
C VAL A 48 -4.92 -5.18 0.22
N GLU A 49 -5.64 -4.09 -0.07
CA GLU A 49 -6.59 -4.05 -1.18
C GLU A 49 -5.88 -4.10 -2.55
N HIS A 50 -4.76 -3.41 -2.71
CA HIS A 50 -3.92 -3.53 -3.90
C HIS A 50 -3.41 -4.98 -4.09
N MET A 51 -2.99 -5.62 -2.99
CA MET A 51 -2.58 -7.02 -3.02
C MET A 51 -3.74 -7.97 -3.39
N ARG A 52 -4.96 -7.69 -2.92
CA ARG A 52 -6.16 -8.45 -3.36
C ARG A 52 -6.43 -8.26 -4.84
N ASN A 53 -6.25 -7.06 -5.38
CA ASN A 53 -6.41 -6.80 -6.81
C ASN A 53 -5.37 -7.55 -7.65
N LEU A 54 -4.11 -7.57 -7.20
CA LEU A 54 -3.06 -8.38 -7.81
C LEU A 54 -3.42 -9.88 -7.78
N LEU A 55 -3.85 -10.39 -6.63
CA LEU A 55 -4.27 -11.80 -6.48
C LEU A 55 -5.48 -12.15 -7.37
N ARG A 56 -6.42 -11.23 -7.55
CA ARG A 56 -7.55 -11.42 -8.46
C ARG A 56 -7.07 -11.47 -9.91
N ALA A 57 -6.22 -10.54 -10.31
CA ALA A 57 -5.65 -10.50 -11.67
C ALA A 57 -4.81 -11.76 -11.95
N SER A 58 -4.01 -12.23 -10.99
CA SER A 58 -3.17 -13.42 -11.15
C SER A 58 -3.93 -14.73 -11.36
N ARG A 59 -5.25 -14.75 -11.14
CA ARG A 59 -6.12 -15.92 -11.39
C ARG A 59 -6.60 -16.00 -12.84
N ASP A 60 -6.42 -14.94 -13.62
CA ASP A 60 -6.63 -14.97 -15.07
C ASP A 60 -5.34 -15.44 -15.73
N ASP A 61 -5.36 -16.60 -16.37
CA ASP A 61 -4.20 -17.18 -17.06
C ASP A 61 -3.64 -16.23 -18.15
N ARG A 62 -4.46 -15.33 -18.70
CA ARG A 62 -4.02 -14.30 -19.66
C ARG A 62 -3.13 -13.24 -19.01
N GLN A 63 -3.20 -13.08 -17.69
CA GLN A 63 -2.47 -12.10 -16.89
C GLN A 63 -1.27 -12.71 -16.15
N TRP A 64 -0.71 -13.82 -16.65
CA TRP A 64 0.43 -14.53 -16.03
C TRP A 64 1.64 -13.63 -15.69
N ARG A 65 1.82 -12.52 -16.43
CA ARG A 65 2.87 -11.51 -16.17
C ARG A 65 2.74 -10.84 -14.81
N VAL A 66 1.54 -10.73 -14.25
CA VAL A 66 1.30 -10.19 -12.90
C VAL A 66 1.97 -11.10 -11.86
N SER A 67 1.84 -12.41 -12.02
CA SER A 67 2.48 -13.40 -11.14
C SER A 67 4.01 -13.33 -11.23
N VAL A 68 4.56 -13.19 -12.44
CA VAL A 68 6.01 -13.05 -12.65
C VAL A 68 6.52 -11.76 -12.00
N TRP A 69 5.89 -10.62 -12.30
CA TRP A 69 6.24 -9.34 -11.71
C TRP A 69 6.22 -9.38 -10.17
N TRP A 70 5.20 -9.99 -9.58
CA TRP A 70 5.09 -10.10 -8.13
C TRP A 70 6.20 -10.96 -7.51
N LEU A 71 6.53 -12.11 -8.13
CA LEU A 71 7.61 -12.97 -7.68
C LEU A 71 8.99 -12.29 -7.79
N GLU A 72 9.23 -11.54 -8.87
CA GLU A 72 10.45 -10.74 -9.05
C GLU A 72 10.57 -9.60 -8.03
N ALA A 73 9.46 -8.97 -7.65
CA ALA A 73 9.43 -7.93 -6.64
C ALA A 73 9.72 -8.47 -5.23
N MET A 74 9.11 -9.62 -4.87
CA MET A 74 9.21 -10.20 -3.52
C MET A 74 10.51 -10.97 -3.27
N ALA A 75 11.07 -11.62 -4.30
CA ALA A 75 12.28 -12.43 -4.17
C ALA A 75 13.18 -12.24 -5.40
N PRO A 76 13.75 -11.03 -5.59
CA PRO A 76 14.49 -10.69 -6.79
C PRO A 76 15.67 -11.63 -7.04
N GLY A 77 16.42 -12.02 -6.00
CA GLY A 77 17.56 -12.95 -6.15
C GLY A 77 17.18 -14.36 -6.61
N ARG A 78 15.91 -14.74 -6.52
CA ARG A 78 15.40 -16.06 -6.94
C ARG A 78 14.72 -16.03 -8.31
N TYR A 79 14.06 -14.92 -8.64
CA TYR A 79 13.17 -14.85 -9.80
C TYR A 79 13.54 -13.78 -10.84
N LYS A 80 14.36 -12.77 -10.51
CA LYS A 80 14.85 -11.87 -11.56
C LYS A 80 15.77 -12.65 -12.51
N PRO A 81 15.61 -12.49 -13.83
CA PRO A 81 16.55 -13.05 -14.80
C PRO A 81 17.97 -12.59 -14.47
N ARG A 82 18.93 -13.51 -14.55
CA ARG A 82 20.34 -13.13 -14.45
C ARG A 82 20.71 -12.42 -15.75
N ASP A 83 21.62 -11.45 -15.69
CA ASP A 83 22.02 -10.71 -16.90
C ASP A 83 22.62 -11.63 -17.99
N GLU A 84 23.10 -12.81 -17.61
CA GLU A 84 23.58 -13.87 -18.50
C GLU A 84 22.47 -14.57 -19.31
N ASP A 85 21.21 -14.55 -18.84
CA ASP A 85 20.06 -15.20 -19.50
C ASP A 85 19.39 -14.30 -20.57
N ARG A 86 19.90 -13.07 -20.78
CA ARG A 86 19.35 -12.08 -21.72
C ARG A 86 20.04 -12.05 -23.10
N LEU A 87 20.95 -12.99 -23.38
CA LEU A 87 21.69 -13.12 -24.64
C LEU A 87 21.00 -14.05 -25.64
#